data_AF-A0A0G1BNZ1-F1
#
_entry.id   AF-A0A0G1BNZ1-F1
#
_cell.length_a   1.000
_cell.length_b   1.000
_cell.length_c   1.000
_cell.angle_alpha   90.00
_cell.angle_beta   90.00
_cell.angle_gamma   90.00
#
_symmetry.space_group_name_H-M   'P 1'
#
loop_
_entity.id
_entity.type
_entity.pdbx_description
1 polymer ?
#
loop_
_entity_poly.entity_id
_entity_poly.type
_entity_poly.pdbx_seq_one_letter_code
_entity_poly.pdbx_strand_id
1 'polypeptide(L)'
;MVLEVNPNGTLKGTGPGNDLPETSPTQPSQPQTQTTNVGITIPNPLEAESITELIDSIATWLLGIGSTIAVIVVLWAAFLFMTSGGSKDQVTKARQTLWYAVIGLTVLLLAKGVTLLIQNILSGRF
;
A
#
# COMPACT_ATOMS: atom_id res chain seq x y z
N MET A 1 -20.03 -47.64 36.44
CA MET A 1 -19.54 -46.25 36.41
C MET A 1 -18.05 -46.30 36.26
N VAL A 2 -17.54 -46.01 35.07
CA VAL A 2 -16.11 -45.89 34.80
C VAL A 2 -15.88 -44.44 34.39
N LEU A 3 -15.07 -43.71 35.16
CA LEU A 3 -14.68 -42.35 34.83
C LEU A 3 -13.39 -42.44 34.01
N GLU A 4 -13.48 -42.26 32.69
CA GLU A 4 -12.30 -42.03 31.87
C GLU A 4 -11.92 -40.55 31.96
N VAL A 5 -10.86 -40.25 32.71
CA VAL A 5 -10.31 -38.90 32.85
C VAL A 5 -9.42 -38.59 31.65
N ASN A 6 -9.87 -37.67 30.80
CA ASN A 6 -9.05 -37.07 29.75
C ASN A 6 -7.99 -36.14 30.38
N PRO A 7 -6.70 -36.22 29.99
CA PRO A 7 -5.63 -35.41 30.58
C PRO A 7 -5.76 -33.89 30.43
N ASN A 8 -6.76 -33.36 29.70
CA ASN A 8 -7.03 -31.92 29.60
C ASN A 8 -8.22 -31.40 30.43
N GLY A 9 -8.68 -32.15 31.45
CA GLY A 9 -9.56 -31.63 32.51
C GLY A 9 -10.97 -31.20 32.08
N THR A 10 -11.40 -31.46 30.85
CA THR A 10 -12.76 -31.13 30.39
C THR A 10 -13.70 -32.33 30.54
N LEU A 11 -14.73 -32.16 31.35
CA LEU A 11 -15.81 -33.12 31.52
C LEU A 11 -16.72 -33.03 30.29
N LYS A 12 -16.53 -33.91 29.30
CA LYS A 12 -17.43 -33.99 28.14
C LYS A 12 -18.74 -34.67 28.54
N GLY A 13 -19.71 -33.87 28.96
CA GLY A 13 -21.11 -34.31 29.09
C GLY A 13 -21.62 -34.76 27.72
N THR A 14 -21.85 -36.07 27.58
CA THR A 14 -22.45 -36.65 26.37
C THR A 14 -23.95 -36.79 26.64
N GLY A 15 -24.76 -35.95 26.00
CA GLY A 15 -26.22 -36.10 25.95
C GLY A 15 -26.64 -36.95 24.74
N PRO A 16 -27.74 -37.72 24.82
CA PRO A 16 -28.20 -38.65 23.78
C PRO A 16 -28.88 -37.90 22.62
N GLY A 17 -28.87 -38.53 21.45
CA GLY A 17 -29.04 -37.89 20.14
C GLY A 17 -30.44 -37.42 19.74
N ASN A 18 -30.43 -36.56 18.72
CA ASN A 18 -31.51 -36.26 17.78
C ASN A 18 -30.92 -35.72 16.47
N ASP A 19 -30.50 -36.67 15.64
CA ASP A 19 -30.63 -36.76 14.18
C ASP A 19 -31.12 -35.51 13.41
N LEU A 20 -30.29 -34.98 12.50
CA LEU A 20 -30.41 -35.17 11.03
C LEU A 20 -29.60 -34.08 10.26
N PRO A 21 -29.15 -34.37 9.03
CA PRO A 21 -28.28 -33.50 8.23
C PRO A 21 -29.10 -32.59 7.32
N GLU A 22 -28.95 -31.27 7.39
CA GLU A 22 -29.46 -30.38 6.33
C GLU A 22 -28.51 -29.23 5.99
N THR A 23 -28.44 -29.04 4.68
CA THR A 23 -27.62 -28.19 3.83
C THR A 23 -27.99 -26.70 3.90
N SER A 24 -27.01 -25.81 3.68
CA SER A 24 -27.06 -24.31 3.63
C SER A 24 -28.28 -23.71 2.89
N PRO A 25 -28.83 -22.50 3.22
CA PRO A 25 -28.22 -21.18 2.92
C PRO A 25 -28.60 -19.92 3.81
N THR A 26 -27.72 -18.90 3.86
CA THR A 26 -27.92 -17.41 4.00
C THR A 26 -28.59 -16.71 5.24
N GLN A 27 -27.74 -16.02 6.07
CA GLN A 27 -27.79 -14.75 6.88
C GLN A 27 -29.13 -13.99 7.23
N PRO A 28 -29.36 -13.49 8.50
CA PRO A 28 -29.13 -12.06 8.93
C PRO A 28 -28.81 -11.73 10.43
N SER A 29 -27.87 -10.79 10.65
CA SER A 29 -27.73 -9.71 11.68
C SER A 29 -27.57 -9.94 13.23
N GLN A 30 -26.65 -9.17 13.85
CA GLN A 30 -26.04 -9.19 15.22
C GLN A 30 -26.86 -8.60 16.41
N PRO A 31 -26.45 -8.81 17.71
CA PRO A 31 -25.80 -7.73 18.52
C PRO A 31 -24.74 -8.16 19.60
N GLN A 32 -24.03 -7.18 20.15
CA GLN A 32 -22.67 -7.13 20.75
C GLN A 32 -22.57 -7.25 22.30
N THR A 33 -21.35 -7.40 22.86
CA THR A 33 -21.00 -6.86 24.21
C THR A 33 -19.52 -6.42 24.38
N GLN A 34 -19.30 -5.11 24.22
CA GLN A 34 -18.57 -4.15 25.08
C GLN A 34 -17.27 -4.56 25.80
N THR A 35 -16.14 -4.02 25.30
CA THR A 35 -15.00 -3.61 26.13
C THR A 35 -15.09 -2.10 26.32
N THR A 36 -15.24 -1.61 27.55
CA THR A 36 -15.07 -0.18 27.87
C THR A 36 -13.57 0.15 27.95
N ASN A 37 -12.92 0.05 26.81
CA ASN A 37 -11.74 0.84 26.48
C ASN A 37 -12.19 1.67 25.28
N VAL A 38 -11.94 2.97 25.28
CA VAL A 38 -12.00 3.76 24.03
C VAL A 38 -10.77 3.35 23.22
N GLY A 39 -10.76 2.10 22.77
CA GLY A 39 -9.86 1.58 21.77
C GLY A 39 -10.36 2.16 20.47
N ILE A 40 -9.85 3.34 20.12
CA ILE A 40 -9.90 3.81 18.76
C ILE A 40 -9.19 2.72 17.95
N THR A 41 -9.98 1.86 17.30
CA THR A 41 -9.45 1.09 16.18
C THR A 41 -9.21 2.14 15.12
N ILE A 42 -8.00 2.69 15.10
CA ILE A 42 -7.53 3.52 14.00
C ILE A 42 -7.50 2.52 12.84
N PRO A 43 -8.45 2.58 11.87
CA PRO A 43 -8.27 1.82 10.65
C PRO A 43 -6.94 2.31 10.08
N ASN A 44 -5.94 1.43 10.00
CA ASN A 44 -4.61 1.82 9.58
C ASN A 44 -4.72 2.43 8.19
N PRO A 45 -4.69 3.78 8.03
CA PRO A 45 -4.99 4.42 6.76
C PRO A 45 -3.85 4.23 5.75
N LEU A 46 -2.89 3.37 6.07
CA LEU A 46 -1.73 3.00 5.30
C LEU A 46 -1.74 1.54 4.82
N GLU A 47 -2.74 0.72 5.18
CA GLU A 47 -2.88 -0.70 4.76
C GLU A 47 -1.53 -1.43 4.61
N ALA A 48 -0.65 -1.34 5.62
CA ALA A 48 0.68 -1.93 5.55
C ALA A 48 0.75 -3.12 6.48
N GLU A 49 0.64 -4.33 5.94
CA GLU A 49 0.91 -5.57 6.68
C GLU A 49 2.42 -5.87 6.74
N SER A 50 3.23 -5.13 5.96
CA SER A 50 4.70 -5.25 5.89
C SER A 50 5.37 -3.92 5.50
N ILE A 51 6.64 -3.73 5.91
CA ILE A 51 7.45 -2.54 5.54
C ILE A 51 7.49 -2.33 4.03
N THR A 52 7.43 -3.41 3.23
CA THR A 52 7.41 -3.36 1.77
C THR A 52 6.16 -2.65 1.22
N GLU A 53 4.97 -2.95 1.75
CA GLU A 53 3.72 -2.27 1.33
C GLU A 53 3.71 -0.81 1.75
N LEU A 54 4.23 -0.50 2.94
CA LEU A 54 4.35 0.88 3.39
C LEU A 54 5.21 1.71 2.42
N ILE A 55 6.34 1.16 1.99
CA ILE A 55 7.23 1.82 1.03
C ILE A 55 6.55 1.95 -0.34
N ASP A 56 5.82 0.93 -0.80
CA ASP A 56 5.12 0.96 -2.09
C ASP A 56 3.97 1.97 -2.11
N SER A 57 3.21 2.06 -1.02
CA SER A 57 2.10 3.00 -0.87
C SER A 57 2.61 4.45 -0.87
N ILE A 58 3.71 4.72 -0.14
CA ILE A 58 4.38 6.03 -0.16
C ILE A 58 4.96 6.33 -1.54
N ALA A 59 5.62 5.36 -2.18
CA ALA A 59 6.20 5.53 -3.50
C ALA A 59 5.12 5.83 -4.55
N THR A 60 4.00 5.11 -4.54
CA THR A 60 2.88 5.31 -5.46
C THR A 60 2.25 6.70 -5.27
N TRP A 61 2.10 7.13 -4.02
CA TRP A 61 1.61 8.48 -3.72
C TRP A 61 2.58 9.58 -4.20
N LEU A 62 3.89 9.42 -3.92
CA LEU A 62 4.95 10.32 -4.40
C LEU A 62 5.00 10.37 -5.94
N LEU A 63 4.82 9.24 -6.61
CA LEU A 63 4.82 9.17 -8.07
C LEU A 63 3.58 9.83 -8.68
N GLY A 64 2.41 9.72 -8.04
CA GLY A 64 1.20 10.41 -8.47
C GLY A 64 1.36 11.93 -8.47
N ILE A 65 1.77 12.50 -7.34
CA ILE A 65 1.97 13.96 -7.24
C ILE A 65 3.22 14.42 -7.99
N GLY A 66 4.30 13.63 -7.91
CA GLY A 66 5.60 13.98 -8.48
C GLY A 66 5.58 13.99 -10.00
N SER A 67 4.88 13.04 -10.63
CA SER A 67 4.77 12.98 -12.10
C SER A 67 4.05 14.21 -12.66
N THR A 68 3.00 14.65 -11.97
CA THR A 68 2.25 15.86 -12.33
C THR A 68 3.15 17.11 -12.22
N ILE A 69 3.88 17.25 -11.11
CA ILE A 69 4.82 18.37 -10.91
C ILE A 69 5.95 18.34 -11.95
N ALA A 70 6.47 17.17 -12.27
CA ALA A 70 7.54 17.00 -13.26
C ALA A 70 7.13 17.56 -14.63
N VAL A 71 5.90 17.29 -15.08
CA VAL A 71 5.37 17.85 -16.33
C VAL A 71 5.35 19.38 -16.30
N ILE A 72 4.90 19.98 -15.20
CA ILE A 72 4.85 21.45 -15.04
C ILE A 72 6.27 22.05 -15.13
N VAL A 73 7.25 21.44 -14.48
CA VAL A 73 8.64 21.90 -14.50
C VAL A 73 9.24 21.79 -15.91
N VAL A 74 8.96 20.70 -16.63
CA VAL A 74 9.42 20.53 -18.03
C VAL A 74 8.81 21.61 -18.92
N LEU A 75 7.53 21.91 -18.77
CA LEU A 75 6.87 22.99 -19.52
C LEU A 75 7.50 24.35 -19.22
N TRP A 76 7.75 24.67 -17.95
CA TRP A 76 8.46 25.90 -17.58
C TRP A 76 9.83 25.96 -18.24
N ALA A 77 10.63 24.89 -18.14
CA ALA A 77 11.96 24.83 -18.75
C ALA A 77 11.90 25.05 -20.27
N ALA A 78 10.91 24.47 -20.95
CA ALA A 78 10.71 24.63 -22.39
C ALA A 78 10.34 26.08 -22.75
N PHE A 79 9.43 26.71 -22.01
CA PHE A 79 9.08 28.12 -22.22
C PHE A 79 10.27 29.05 -21.97
N LEU A 80 11.06 28.77 -20.92
CA LEU A 80 12.27 29.54 -20.64
C LEU A 80 13.29 29.39 -21.78
N PHE A 81 13.47 28.17 -22.31
CA PHE A 81 14.36 27.93 -23.45
C PHE A 81 13.88 28.68 -24.71
N MET A 82 12.58 28.64 -25.01
CA MET A 82 12.00 29.32 -26.18
C MET A 82 12.09 30.84 -26.08
N THR A 83 11.85 31.41 -24.89
CA THR A 83 11.88 32.86 -24.65
C THR A 83 13.31 33.41 -24.45
N SER A 84 14.32 32.55 -24.31
CA SER A 84 15.71 32.96 -24.08
C SER A 84 16.35 33.76 -25.22
N GLY A 85 15.80 33.67 -26.44
CA GLY A 85 16.10 34.61 -27.54
C GLY A 85 17.57 34.78 -27.94
N GLY A 86 18.48 33.86 -27.57
CA GLY A 86 19.91 33.95 -27.87
C GLY A 86 20.80 34.58 -26.78
N SER A 87 20.24 34.99 -25.64
CA SER A 87 21.02 35.38 -24.46
C SER A 87 21.71 34.15 -23.86
N LYS A 88 23.05 34.16 -23.80
CA LYS A 88 23.86 33.04 -23.28
C LYS A 88 23.48 32.66 -21.85
N ASP A 89 23.16 33.64 -21.01
CA ASP A 89 22.78 33.41 -19.62
C ASP A 89 21.44 32.68 -19.51
N GLN A 90 20.45 33.10 -20.30
CA GLN A 90 19.11 32.50 -20.28
C GLN A 90 19.13 31.09 -20.87
N VAL A 91 19.90 30.86 -21.94
CA VAL A 91 20.10 29.53 -22.51
C VAL A 91 20.83 28.59 -21.54
N THR A 92 21.82 29.11 -20.79
CA THR A 92 22.54 28.32 -19.78
C THR A 92 21.61 27.95 -18.62
N LYS A 93 20.83 28.92 -18.11
CA LYS A 93 19.81 28.66 -17.09
C LYS A 93 18.78 27.65 -17.58
N ALA A 94 18.26 27.79 -18.79
CA ALA A 94 17.30 26.85 -19.36
C ALA A 94 17.87 25.43 -19.49
N ARG A 95 19.13 25.26 -19.91
CA ARG A 95 19.81 23.95 -19.92
C ARG A 95 19.94 23.37 -18.53
N GLN A 96 20.33 24.17 -17.54
CA GLN A 96 20.42 23.70 -16.15
C GLN A 96 19.05 23.26 -15.62
N THR A 97 18.00 24.05 -15.84
CA THR A 97 16.62 23.68 -15.45
C THR A 97 16.19 22.37 -16.13
N LEU A 98 16.55 22.18 -17.40
CA LEU A 98 16.26 20.94 -18.12
C LEU A 98 16.97 19.74 -17.47
N TRP A 99 18.23 19.88 -17.08
CA TRP A 99 18.96 18.84 -16.35
C TRP A 99 18.30 18.49 -15.03
N TYR A 100 17.87 19.48 -14.25
CA TYR A 100 17.12 19.23 -13.01
C TYR A 100 15.80 18.50 -13.27
N ALA A 101 15.08 18.85 -14.34
CA ALA A 101 13.86 18.17 -14.73
C ALA A 101 14.12 16.69 -15.11
N VAL A 102 15.21 16.43 -15.86
CA VAL A 102 15.62 15.06 -16.23
C VAL A 102 16.01 14.25 -15.00
N ILE A 103 16.75 14.83 -14.06
CA ILE A 103 17.13 14.15 -12.81
C ILE A 103 15.88 13.82 -11.99
N GLY A 104 14.95 14.77 -11.84
CA GLY A 104 13.68 14.55 -11.16
C GLY A 104 12.91 13.39 -11.79
N LEU A 105 12.69 13.44 -13.11
CA LEU A 105 12.00 12.37 -13.83
C LEU A 105 12.72 11.02 -13.68
N THR A 106 14.05 11.00 -13.76
CA THR A 106 14.86 9.79 -13.59
C THR A 106 14.65 9.17 -12.20
N VAL A 107 14.63 9.99 -11.14
CA VAL A 107 14.39 9.50 -9.77
C VAL A 107 13.00 8.89 -9.64
N LEU A 108 11.98 9.48 -10.26
CA LEU A 108 10.63 8.91 -10.27
C LEU A 108 10.61 7.55 -10.98
N LEU A 109 11.25 7.44 -12.15
CA LEU A 109 11.33 6.18 -12.88
C LEU A 109 12.07 5.11 -12.08
N LEU A 110 13.18 5.48 -11.43
CA LEU A 110 13.98 4.58 -10.60
C LEU A 110 13.20 4.12 -9.37
N ALA A 111 12.47 5.00 -8.69
CA ALA A 111 11.65 4.62 -7.53
C ALA A 111 10.67 3.51 -7.90
N LYS A 112 9.90 3.69 -9.00
CA LYS A 112 8.98 2.67 -9.49
C LYS A 112 9.72 1.40 -9.92
N GLY A 113 10.82 1.55 -10.65
CA GLY A 113 11.62 0.43 -11.16
C GLY A 113 12.16 -0.46 -10.04
N VAL A 114 12.67 0.15 -8.96
CA VAL A 114 13.16 -0.58 -7.78
C VAL A 114 12.01 -1.27 -7.05
N THR A 115 10.87 -0.61 -6.86
CA THR A 115 9.73 -1.25 -6.20
C THR A 115 9.23 -2.48 -6.97
N LEU A 116 9.11 -2.36 -8.30
CA LEU A 116 8.76 -3.49 -9.17
C LEU A 116 9.79 -4.62 -9.07
N LEU A 117 11.08 -4.30 -9.03
CA LEU A 117 12.15 -5.28 -8.90
C LEU A 117 12.04 -6.05 -7.57
N ILE A 118 11.82 -5.34 -6.46
CA ILE A 118 11.66 -5.97 -5.14
C ILE A 118 10.43 -6.87 -5.13
N GLN A 119 9.29 -6.42 -5.68
CA GLN A 119 8.08 -7.23 -5.79
C GLN A 119 8.31 -8.49 -6.63
N ASN A 120 9.06 -8.40 -7.73
CA ASN A 120 9.37 -9.54 -8.59
C ASN A 120 10.19 -10.61 -7.86
N ILE A 121 11.21 -10.18 -7.11
CA ILE A 121 12.09 -11.08 -6.33
C ILE A 121 11.29 -11.73 -5.19
N LEU A 122 10.50 -10.94 -4.46
CA LEU A 122 9.76 -11.42 -3.29
C LEU A 122 8.58 -12.33 -3.68
N SER A 123 7.99 -12.09 -4.85
CA SER A 123 6.90 -12.90 -5.39
C SER A 123 7.38 -14.21 -6.06
N GLY A 124 8.70 -14.47 -6.09
CA GLY A 124 9.27 -15.71 -6.64
C GLY A 124 8.99 -15.95 -8.13
N ARG A 125 8.58 -14.89 -8.84
CA ARG A 125 8.21 -14.94 -10.26
C ARG A 125 9.40 -14.41 -11.07
N PHE A 126 10.31 -15.34 -11.37
CA PHE A 126 11.26 -15.23 -12.48
C PHE A 126 10.63 -15.81 -13.73
#